data_AF-A0A1E1LWW9-F1
#
_entry.id   AF-A0A1E1LWW9-F1
#
_cell.length_a   1.000
_cell.length_b   1.000
_cell.length_c   1.000
_cell.angle_alpha   90.00
_cell.angle_beta   90.00
_cell.angle_gamma   90.00
#
_symmetry.space_group_name_H-M   'P 1'
#
loop_
_entity.id
_entity.type
_entity.pdbx_description
1 polymer ?
#
loop_
_entity_poly.entity_id
_entity_poly.type
_entity_poly.pdbx_seq_one_letter_code
_entity_poly.pdbx_strand_id
1 'polypeptide(L)'
;MPQILPPNFTPPSIPLSLAHHNITPEEWLSANLRIAELCVGGLIFRHEPVTHKSQILLIKRASTDFFPNTWEVPGGGVDSTDPTILHAVVREVWEETGLLVKELKCQVWDIKAGEKVMRSDGKEVIVGAKSGEGEVEFTGGQGEIWCKLNFVVDVGEVKDGQVLLDAEEHQDWRWFDRQAIVDAGADGEDFISEQAVSILERGFEEFEKKKLEHAGNGM
;
A
#
# COMPACT_ATOMS: atom_id res chain seq x y z
N MET A 1 12.76 -16.19 2.92
CA MET A 1 14.04 -15.49 3.20
C MET A 1 14.04 -14.22 2.39
N PRO A 2 14.46 -13.06 2.94
CA PRO A 2 14.33 -11.80 2.23
C PRO A 2 15.08 -11.86 0.89
N GLN A 3 14.40 -11.51 -0.19
CA GLN A 3 14.99 -11.54 -1.52
C GLN A 3 15.96 -10.37 -1.65
N ILE A 4 17.24 -10.67 -1.90
CA ILE A 4 18.25 -9.62 -2.07
C ILE A 4 17.91 -8.81 -3.32
N LEU A 5 17.77 -7.49 -3.15
CA LEU A 5 17.59 -6.56 -4.26
C LEU A 5 18.71 -6.74 -5.31
N PRO A 6 18.40 -6.62 -6.61
CA PRO A 6 19.37 -6.90 -7.65
C PRO A 6 20.57 -5.93 -7.57
N PRO A 7 21.79 -6.34 -7.98
CA PRO A 7 23.01 -5.54 -7.82
C PRO A 7 22.99 -4.16 -8.49
N ASN A 8 22.14 -3.99 -9.49
CA ASN A 8 21.95 -2.75 -10.25
C ASN A 8 20.73 -1.93 -9.76
N PHE A 9 20.18 -2.25 -8.59
CA PHE A 9 19.11 -1.49 -7.98
C PHE A 9 19.54 -0.05 -7.73
N THR A 10 18.72 0.90 -8.17
CA THR A 10 18.87 2.32 -7.85
C THR A 10 17.84 2.65 -6.78
N PRO A 11 18.23 3.29 -5.66
CA PRO A 11 17.26 3.73 -4.65
C PRO A 11 16.17 4.60 -5.28
N PRO A 12 14.90 4.44 -4.86
CA PRO A 12 13.81 5.18 -5.44
C PRO A 12 13.88 6.67 -5.06
N SER A 13 13.31 7.53 -5.91
CA SER A 13 13.08 8.92 -5.52
C SER A 13 11.98 9.00 -4.46
N ILE A 14 12.18 9.89 -3.47
CA ILE A 14 11.26 10.09 -2.35
C ILE A 14 10.92 11.60 -2.29
N PRO A 15 9.63 11.98 -2.39
CA PRO A 15 9.21 13.37 -2.30
C PRO A 15 9.28 13.87 -0.85
N LEU A 16 9.44 15.18 -0.68
CA LEU A 16 9.52 15.82 0.64
C LEU A 16 8.28 15.56 1.52
N SER A 17 7.11 15.36 0.91
CA SER A 17 5.88 14.99 1.62
C SER A 17 6.02 13.68 2.41
N LEU A 18 6.92 12.78 2.01
CA LEU A 18 7.19 11.50 2.67
C LEU A 18 8.45 11.49 3.53
N ALA A 19 9.16 12.62 3.66
CA ALA A 19 10.42 12.68 4.41
C ALA A 19 10.27 12.27 5.89
N HIS A 20 9.08 12.44 6.48
CA HIS A 20 8.78 12.05 7.85
C HIS A 20 8.69 10.53 8.06
N HIS A 21 8.54 9.75 6.99
CA HIS A 21 8.62 8.28 7.02
C HIS A 21 10.04 7.77 6.74
N ASN A 22 10.98 8.66 6.44
CA ASN A 22 12.38 8.32 6.25
C ASN A 22 13.14 8.27 7.59
N ILE A 23 12.57 7.53 8.54
CA ILE A 23 13.07 7.26 9.88
C ILE A 23 13.12 5.76 10.10
N THR A 24 13.89 5.33 11.09
CA THR A 24 14.04 3.91 11.43
C THR A 24 12.75 3.32 12.02
N PRO A 25 12.56 1.99 11.95
CA PRO A 25 11.46 1.31 12.64
C PRO A 25 11.43 1.60 14.15
N GLU A 26 12.60 1.63 14.80
CA GLU A 26 12.74 1.92 16.22
C GLU A 26 12.25 3.34 16.57
N GLU A 27 12.65 4.35 15.79
CA GLU A 27 12.20 5.73 15.98
C GLU A 27 10.69 5.85 15.82
N TRP A 28 10.11 5.17 14.82
CA TRP A 28 8.67 5.19 14.56
C TRP A 28 7.88 4.52 15.70
N LEU A 29 8.29 3.32 16.13
CA LEU A 29 7.62 2.58 17.21
C LEU A 29 7.76 3.31 18.56
N SER A 30 8.90 3.94 18.82
CA SER A 30 9.12 4.77 20.02
C SER A 30 8.18 5.98 20.07
N ALA A 31 7.78 6.51 18.92
CA ALA A 31 6.78 7.58 18.83
C ALA A 31 5.34 7.06 18.95
N ASN A 32 5.11 5.76 18.75
CA ASN A 32 3.79 5.13 18.67
C ASN A 32 3.66 3.93 19.61
N LEU A 33 3.94 4.13 20.91
CA LEU A 33 4.02 3.09 21.94
C LEU A 33 2.79 2.16 22.10
N ARG A 34 1.64 2.50 21.50
CA ARG A 34 0.44 1.65 21.49
C ARG A 34 0.48 0.55 20.42
N ILE A 35 1.30 0.75 19.39
CA ILE A 35 1.42 -0.14 18.23
C ILE A 35 2.45 -1.21 18.58
N ALA A 36 2.02 -2.46 18.51
CA ALA A 36 2.88 -3.62 18.73
C ALA A 36 3.69 -3.96 17.49
N GLU A 37 3.06 -3.90 16.31
CA GLU A 37 3.69 -4.24 15.03
C GLU A 37 3.33 -3.21 13.95
N LEU A 38 4.31 -2.91 13.10
CA LEU A 38 4.15 -2.01 11.96
C LEU A 38 4.29 -2.80 10.66
N CYS A 39 3.34 -2.62 9.76
CA CYS A 39 3.33 -3.17 8.41
C CYS A 39 3.30 -2.03 7.39
N VAL A 40 3.65 -2.35 6.15
CA VAL A 40 3.59 -1.42 5.02
C VAL A 40 2.88 -2.06 3.83
N GLY A 41 2.37 -1.24 2.91
CA GLY A 41 1.75 -1.69 1.66
C GLY A 41 2.11 -0.79 0.48
N GLY A 42 2.42 -1.39 -0.67
CA GLY A 42 2.73 -0.72 -1.93
C GLY A 42 1.56 -0.79 -2.91
N LEU A 43 0.88 0.33 -3.13
CA LEU A 43 -0.16 0.47 -4.14
C LEU A 43 0.50 0.74 -5.49
N ILE A 44 0.45 -0.26 -6.37
CA ILE A 44 1.08 -0.22 -7.70
C ILE A 44 -0.02 -0.05 -8.74
N PHE A 45 -0.01 1.10 -9.41
CA PHE A 45 -0.98 1.41 -10.46
C PHE A 45 -0.35 1.40 -11.85
N ARG A 46 -1.18 1.09 -12.85
CA ARG A 46 -0.87 1.32 -14.27
C ARG A 46 -2.10 1.85 -14.99
N HIS A 47 -1.88 2.38 -16.19
CA HIS A 47 -2.96 2.54 -17.16
C HIS A 47 -2.97 1.33 -18.09
N GLU A 48 -4.10 0.67 -18.23
CA GLU A 48 -4.24 -0.44 -19.17
C GLU A 48 -4.05 0.08 -20.60
N PRO A 49 -3.16 -0.54 -21.42
CA PRO A 49 -2.76 0.02 -22.71
C PRO A 49 -3.89 0.28 -23.70
N VAL A 50 -4.98 -0.50 -23.68
CA VAL A 50 -6.05 -0.46 -24.69
C VAL A 50 -7.21 0.43 -24.27
N THR A 51 -7.71 0.24 -23.05
CA THR A 51 -8.87 0.90 -22.46
C THR A 51 -8.49 2.19 -21.74
N HIS A 52 -7.20 2.39 -21.43
CA HIS A 52 -6.66 3.50 -20.64
C HIS A 52 -7.28 3.65 -19.25
N LYS A 53 -7.97 2.62 -18.77
CA LYS A 53 -8.47 2.56 -17.40
C LYS A 53 -7.29 2.42 -16.44
N SER A 54 -7.39 3.10 -15.31
CA SER A 54 -6.50 2.87 -14.17
C SER A 54 -6.71 1.45 -13.67
N GLN A 55 -5.63 0.73 -13.40
CA GLN A 55 -5.64 -0.58 -12.77
C GLN A 55 -4.64 -0.62 -11.61
N ILE A 56 -4.97 -1.35 -10.54
CA ILE A 56 -4.08 -1.65 -9.43
C ILE A 56 -3.67 -3.13 -9.46
N LEU A 57 -2.41 -3.41 -9.14
CA LEU A 57 -1.95 -4.79 -8.93
C LEU A 57 -2.37 -5.24 -7.54
N LEU A 58 -3.09 -6.35 -7.47
CA LEU A 58 -3.35 -7.08 -6.23
C LEU A 58 -2.77 -8.49 -6.31
N ILE A 59 -2.37 -9.01 -5.17
CA ILE A 59 -1.88 -10.38 -4.97
C ILE A 59 -2.85 -11.13 -4.07
N LYS A 60 -2.96 -12.45 -4.27
CA LYS A 60 -3.87 -13.32 -3.55
C LYS A 60 -3.08 -14.19 -2.59
N ARG A 61 -3.38 -14.06 -1.29
CA ARG A 61 -2.76 -14.83 -0.22
C ARG A 61 -2.97 -16.32 -0.44
N ALA A 62 -1.96 -17.13 -0.16
CA ALA A 62 -2.01 -18.58 -0.30
C ALA A 62 -3.10 -19.18 0.58
N SER A 63 -3.66 -20.32 0.15
CA SER A 63 -4.72 -21.01 0.91
C SER A 63 -4.26 -21.52 2.29
N THR A 64 -2.95 -21.57 2.53
CA THR A 64 -2.30 -22.01 3.77
C THR A 64 -1.90 -20.87 4.69
N ASP A 65 -2.06 -19.63 4.25
CA ASP A 65 -1.64 -18.45 5.00
C ASP A 65 -2.76 -17.95 5.94
N PHE A 66 -2.44 -17.03 6.85
CA PHE A 66 -3.41 -16.29 7.64
C PHE A 66 -4.30 -15.44 6.72
N PHE A 67 -5.61 -15.36 6.95
CA PHE A 67 -6.59 -14.80 6.00
C PHE A 67 -6.46 -15.39 4.57
N PRO A 68 -6.62 -16.71 4.42
CA PRO A 68 -6.34 -17.41 3.18
C PRO A 68 -7.28 -16.99 2.05
N ASN A 69 -6.78 -17.02 0.80
CA ASN A 69 -7.53 -16.73 -0.42
C ASN A 69 -8.08 -15.29 -0.53
N THR A 70 -7.59 -14.36 0.30
CA THR A 70 -7.98 -12.96 0.21
C THR A 70 -7.04 -12.17 -0.71
N TRP A 71 -7.57 -11.14 -1.36
CA TRP A 71 -6.81 -10.19 -2.17
C TRP A 71 -6.29 -9.02 -1.33
N GLU A 72 -5.04 -8.62 -1.58
CA GLU A 72 -4.42 -7.45 -0.98
C GLU A 72 -3.39 -6.77 -1.90
N VAL A 73 -2.90 -5.61 -1.47
CA VAL A 73 -1.73 -4.97 -2.07
C VAL A 73 -0.47 -5.66 -1.55
N PRO A 74 0.62 -5.70 -2.34
CA PRO A 74 1.90 -6.18 -1.85
C PRO A 74 2.34 -5.41 -0.60
N GLY A 75 2.79 -6.10 0.44
CA GLY A 75 3.17 -5.50 1.70
C GLY A 75 3.15 -6.45 2.89
N GLY A 76 4.15 -6.30 3.75
CA GLY A 76 4.32 -7.10 4.97
C GLY A 76 4.82 -6.28 6.15
N GLY A 77 5.40 -6.98 7.12
CA GLY A 77 5.93 -6.40 8.36
C GLY A 77 7.20 -5.58 8.13
N VAL A 78 7.36 -4.49 8.87
CA VAL A 78 8.60 -3.72 8.91
C VAL A 78 9.59 -4.45 9.81
N ASP A 79 10.74 -4.85 9.27
CA ASP A 79 11.81 -5.51 10.04
C ASP A 79 12.64 -4.45 10.78
N SER A 80 13.06 -4.76 12.00
CA SER A 80 13.99 -3.93 12.79
C SER A 80 15.30 -3.55 12.06
N THR A 81 15.69 -4.34 11.05
CA THR A 81 16.88 -4.16 10.22
C THR A 81 16.61 -3.32 8.97
N ASP A 82 15.35 -3.00 8.65
CA ASP A 82 15.02 -2.07 7.58
C ASP A 82 15.60 -0.68 7.90
N PRO A 83 16.41 -0.07 7.00
CA PRO A 83 17.02 1.23 7.29
C PRO A 83 16.02 2.33 7.58
N THR A 84 14.86 2.32 6.89
CA THR A 84 13.72 3.20 7.17
C THR A 84 12.41 2.50 6.82
N ILE A 85 11.28 3.06 7.28
CA ILE A 85 9.93 2.57 6.91
C ILE A 85 9.75 2.47 5.39
N LEU A 86 10.30 3.44 4.64
CA LEU A 86 10.19 3.44 3.18
C LEU A 86 11.05 2.36 2.51
N HIS A 87 12.13 1.89 3.17
CA HIS A 87 12.89 0.73 2.68
C HIS A 87 12.09 -0.56 2.83
N ALA A 88 11.30 -0.71 3.89
CA ALA A 88 10.39 -1.84 4.03
C ALA A 88 9.40 -1.91 2.86
N VAL A 89 8.83 -0.79 2.42
CA VAL A 89 7.92 -0.75 1.24
C VAL A 89 8.62 -1.30 0.00
N VAL A 90 9.87 -0.87 -0.24
CA VAL A 90 10.66 -1.31 -1.40
C VAL A 90 10.96 -2.80 -1.33
N ARG A 91 11.34 -3.30 -0.15
CA ARG A 91 11.65 -4.70 0.09
C ARG A 91 10.42 -5.58 -0.13
N GLU A 92 9.30 -5.27 0.52
CA GLU A 92 8.06 -6.05 0.41
C GLU A 92 7.53 -6.11 -1.02
N VAL A 93 7.49 -4.97 -1.73
CA VAL A 93 7.10 -4.95 -3.14
C VAL A 93 8.01 -5.85 -3.98
N TRP A 94 9.31 -5.84 -3.73
CA TRP A 94 10.25 -6.69 -4.46
C TRP A 94 10.04 -8.18 -4.13
N GLU A 95 9.92 -8.52 -2.85
CA GLU A 95 9.78 -9.90 -2.37
C GLU A 95 8.53 -10.57 -2.92
N GLU A 96 7.41 -9.86 -2.93
CA GLU A 96 6.11 -10.42 -3.28
C GLU A 96 5.72 -10.26 -4.75
N THR A 97 6.42 -9.41 -5.52
CA THR A 97 6.06 -9.18 -6.93
C THR A 97 7.24 -9.22 -7.91
N GLY A 98 8.48 -9.19 -7.44
CA GLY A 98 9.66 -9.03 -8.28
C GLY A 98 9.71 -7.69 -9.02
N LEU A 99 8.92 -6.68 -8.61
CA LEU A 99 8.92 -5.35 -9.21
C LEU A 99 9.84 -4.41 -8.44
N LEU A 100 10.56 -3.54 -9.16
CA LEU A 100 11.47 -2.57 -8.55
C LEU A 100 10.79 -1.21 -8.43
N VAL A 101 10.66 -0.72 -7.21
CA VAL A 101 10.18 0.63 -6.94
C VAL A 101 11.19 1.66 -7.44
N LYS A 102 10.74 2.59 -8.27
CA LYS A 102 11.51 3.71 -8.83
C LYS A 102 11.22 5.04 -8.14
N GLU A 103 9.99 5.21 -7.66
CA GLU A 103 9.56 6.41 -6.94
C GLU A 103 8.44 6.07 -5.95
N LEU A 104 8.51 6.62 -4.73
CA LEU A 104 7.38 6.67 -3.82
C LEU A 104 6.62 7.98 -4.06
N LYS A 105 5.29 7.95 -4.18
CA LYS A 105 4.51 9.14 -4.61
C LYS A 105 3.84 9.84 -3.42
N CYS A 106 3.07 9.10 -2.64
CA CYS A 106 2.33 9.62 -1.48
C CYS A 106 1.90 8.47 -0.56
N GLN A 107 1.57 8.81 0.69
CA GLN A 107 0.90 7.91 1.61
C GLN A 107 -0.60 7.93 1.30
N VAL A 108 -1.25 6.77 1.40
CA VAL A 108 -2.70 6.58 1.29
C VAL A 108 -3.22 6.09 2.63
N TRP A 109 -4.35 6.62 3.03
CA TRP A 109 -4.99 6.28 4.30
C TRP A 109 -6.52 6.27 4.11
N ASP A 110 -7.23 5.60 5.02
CA ASP A 110 -8.65 5.23 4.86
C ASP A 110 -9.64 6.42 5.02
N ILE A 111 -9.13 7.63 5.27
CA ILE A 111 -9.98 8.79 5.60
C ILE A 111 -9.58 10.03 4.82
N LYS A 112 -10.50 10.73 4.15
CA LYS A 112 -10.12 11.86 3.30
C LYS A 112 -9.59 13.04 4.14
N ALA A 113 -8.52 13.70 3.70
CA ALA A 113 -8.11 14.97 4.29
C ALA A 113 -9.28 15.98 4.28
N GLY A 114 -9.59 16.56 5.44
CA GLY A 114 -10.76 17.42 5.64
C GLY A 114 -12.04 16.69 6.09
N GLU A 115 -12.05 15.37 6.14
CA GLU A 115 -13.15 14.57 6.67
C GLU A 115 -13.20 14.65 8.20
N LYS A 116 -14.42 14.64 8.75
CA LYS A 116 -14.67 14.72 10.18
C LYS A 116 -14.82 13.31 10.74
N VAL A 117 -13.89 12.91 11.59
CA VAL A 117 -13.90 11.60 12.26
C VAL A 117 -14.22 11.79 13.72
N MET A 118 -15.12 10.94 14.22
CA MET A 118 -15.37 10.85 15.65
C MET A 118 -14.40 9.84 16.27
N ARG A 119 -13.53 10.31 17.15
CA ARG A 119 -12.66 9.45 17.95
C ARG A 119 -13.46 8.66 18.99
N SER A 120 -12.86 7.57 19.48
CA SER A 120 -13.40 6.76 20.57
C SER A 120 -13.64 7.52 21.88
N ASP A 121 -12.95 8.65 22.10
CA ASP A 121 -13.17 9.55 23.24
C ASP A 121 -14.30 10.59 22.99
N GLY A 122 -15.02 10.48 21.87
CA GLY A 122 -16.12 11.34 21.51
C GLY A 122 -15.71 12.70 20.93
N LYS A 123 -14.43 12.91 20.60
CA LYS A 123 -13.98 14.16 19.94
C LYS A 123 -14.01 14.05 18.43
N GLU A 124 -14.53 15.09 17.78
CA GLU A 124 -14.42 15.28 16.33
C GLU A 124 -12.99 15.73 15.99
N VAL A 125 -12.36 15.07 15.03
CA VAL A 125 -11.07 15.46 14.45
C VAL A 125 -11.25 15.62 12.94
N ILE A 126 -10.67 16.68 12.40
CA ILE A 126 -10.56 16.87 10.96
C ILE A 126 -9.27 16.21 10.50
N VAL A 127 -9.37 15.23 9.62
CA VAL A 127 -8.23 14.45 9.12
C VAL A 127 -7.26 15.34 8.33
N GLY A 128 -5.96 15.20 8.61
CA GLY A 128 -4.89 15.95 7.94
C GLY A 128 -4.42 17.20 8.69
N ALA A 129 -4.72 17.31 9.99
CA ALA A 129 -4.25 18.41 10.84
C ALA A 129 -2.88 18.12 11.49
N LYS A 130 -2.45 16.85 11.55
CA LYS A 130 -1.13 16.44 12.07
C LYS A 130 -0.47 15.37 11.20
N SER A 131 0.86 15.38 11.16
CA SER A 131 1.68 14.29 10.60
C SER A 131 1.42 12.99 11.38
N GLY A 132 1.16 11.87 10.69
CA GLY A 132 0.80 10.57 11.30
C GLY A 132 -0.70 10.30 11.42
N GLU A 133 -1.58 11.20 10.95
CA GLU A 133 -3.02 10.95 10.90
C GLU A 133 -3.39 10.17 9.62
N GLY A 134 -3.38 8.84 9.68
CA GLY A 134 -3.72 7.98 8.54
C GLY A 134 -3.25 6.53 8.65
N GLU A 135 -3.30 5.96 9.86
CA GLU A 135 -2.87 4.59 10.17
C GLU A 135 -4.05 3.63 9.96
N VAL A 136 -3.83 2.51 9.28
CA VAL A 136 -4.78 1.40 9.27
C VAL A 136 -4.45 0.52 10.47
N GLU A 137 -5.16 0.74 11.58
CA GLU A 137 -5.00 -0.08 12.78
C GLU A 137 -5.89 -1.32 12.73
N PHE A 138 -5.32 -2.48 13.07
CA PHE A 138 -6.06 -3.73 13.17
C PHE A 138 -5.54 -4.57 14.35
N THR A 139 -6.39 -5.47 14.84
CA THR A 139 -6.04 -6.31 15.98
C THR A 139 -5.27 -7.54 15.52
N GLY A 140 -4.07 -7.74 16.07
CA GLY A 140 -3.25 -8.93 15.87
C GLY A 140 -3.79 -10.16 16.58
N GLY A 141 -3.13 -11.31 16.37
CA GLY A 141 -3.60 -12.62 16.83
C GLY A 141 -3.70 -12.79 18.34
N GLN A 142 -3.01 -11.96 19.13
CA GLN A 142 -3.03 -11.98 20.60
C GLN A 142 -3.76 -10.79 21.22
N GLY A 143 -4.48 -10.00 20.40
CA GLY A 143 -5.23 -8.82 20.86
C GLY A 143 -4.42 -7.52 20.87
N GLU A 144 -3.17 -7.56 20.43
CA GLU A 144 -2.31 -6.40 20.24
C GLU A 144 -2.73 -5.54 19.04
N ILE A 145 -2.29 -4.28 18.98
CA ILE A 145 -2.65 -3.36 17.89
C ILE A 145 -1.53 -3.32 16.86
N TRP A 146 -1.83 -3.66 15.62
CA TRP A 146 -0.93 -3.52 14.48
C TRP A 146 -1.32 -2.29 13.66
N CYS A 147 -0.38 -1.69 12.94
CA CYS A 147 -0.61 -0.57 12.05
C CYS A 147 -0.08 -0.90 10.65
N LYS A 148 -0.87 -0.69 9.58
CA LYS A 148 -0.41 -0.76 8.17
C LYS A 148 -0.37 0.64 7.55
N LEU A 149 0.80 1.04 7.04
CA LEU A 149 0.98 2.27 6.28
C LEU A 149 1.01 1.96 4.78
N ASN A 150 0.15 2.61 4.00
CA ASN A 150 0.01 2.34 2.58
C ASN A 150 0.60 3.47 1.74
N PHE A 151 1.28 3.15 0.64
CA PHE A 151 1.95 4.13 -0.21
C PHE A 151 1.68 3.86 -1.69
N VAL A 152 1.35 4.90 -2.46
CA VAL A 152 1.41 4.79 -3.93
C VAL A 152 2.88 4.76 -4.34
N VAL A 153 3.25 3.74 -5.10
CA VAL A 153 4.59 3.56 -5.64
C VAL A 153 4.56 3.44 -7.16
N ASP A 154 5.63 3.86 -7.80
CA ASP A 154 5.84 3.74 -9.24
C ASP A 154 7.00 2.80 -9.49
N VAL A 155 6.71 1.74 -10.23
CA VAL A 155 7.66 0.67 -10.61
C VAL A 155 8.06 0.79 -12.09
N GLY A 156 7.59 1.83 -12.78
CA GLY A 156 7.65 2.01 -14.22
C GLY A 156 6.68 1.13 -15.00
N GLU A 157 7.01 0.87 -16.27
CA GLU A 157 6.18 0.02 -17.13
C GLU A 157 6.24 -1.45 -16.68
N VAL A 158 5.07 -2.01 -16.35
CA VAL A 158 4.90 -3.42 -15.99
C VAL A 158 4.11 -4.13 -17.07
N LYS A 159 4.74 -5.11 -17.70
CA LYS A 159 4.09 -5.96 -18.71
C LYS A 159 3.37 -7.13 -18.05
N ASP A 160 2.37 -7.67 -18.74
CA ASP A 160 1.68 -8.88 -18.29
C ASP A 160 2.70 -10.04 -18.19
N GLY A 161 2.63 -10.80 -17.10
CA GLY A 161 3.54 -11.92 -16.82
C GLY A 161 4.87 -11.53 -16.16
N GLN A 162 5.11 -10.24 -15.86
CA GLN A 162 6.33 -9.77 -15.19
C GLN A 162 6.27 -9.90 -13.66
N VAL A 163 5.08 -10.07 -13.09
CA VAL A 163 4.90 -10.24 -11.64
C VAL A 163 5.34 -11.64 -11.23
N LEU A 164 6.27 -11.70 -10.27
CA LEU A 164 6.83 -12.90 -9.70
C LEU A 164 6.45 -12.97 -8.22
N LEU A 165 5.51 -13.86 -7.90
CA LEU A 165 5.04 -14.05 -6.53
C LEU A 165 6.00 -14.89 -5.70
N ASP A 166 6.02 -14.64 -4.38
CA ASP A 166 6.44 -15.67 -3.43
C ASP A 166 5.35 -16.75 -3.36
N ALA A 167 5.68 -17.95 -3.83
CA ALA A 167 4.75 -19.07 -3.88
C ALA A 167 4.42 -19.69 -2.52
N GLU A 168 5.18 -19.37 -1.46
CA GLU A 168 4.86 -19.81 -0.09
C GLU A 168 3.74 -18.98 0.53
N GLU A 169 3.69 -17.68 0.20
CA GLU A 169 2.77 -16.71 0.79
C GLU A 169 1.61 -16.32 -0.15
N HIS A 170 1.81 -16.45 -1.47
CA HIS A 170 0.89 -15.97 -2.48
C HIS A 170 0.65 -17.00 -3.59
N GLN A 171 -0.59 -17.05 -4.10
CA GLN A 171 -1.01 -18.07 -5.08
C GLN A 171 -1.51 -17.50 -6.41
N ASP A 172 -1.86 -16.21 -6.46
CA ASP A 172 -2.37 -15.57 -7.68
C ASP A 172 -2.13 -14.06 -7.66
N TRP A 173 -2.18 -13.42 -8.82
CA TRP A 173 -2.08 -11.97 -8.96
C TRP A 173 -2.93 -11.48 -10.13
N ARG A 174 -3.49 -10.28 -10.00
CA ARG A 174 -4.29 -9.68 -11.07
C ARG A 174 -4.24 -8.16 -11.03
N TRP A 175 -4.37 -7.57 -12.22
CA TRP A 175 -4.64 -6.14 -12.37
C TRP A 175 -6.15 -5.88 -12.32
N PHE A 176 -6.57 -5.09 -11.34
CA PHE A 176 -7.97 -4.75 -11.12
C PHE A 176 -8.23 -3.30 -11.54
N ASP A 177 -9.24 -3.07 -12.38
CA ASP A 177 -9.89 -1.75 -12.39
C ASP A 177 -10.94 -1.68 -11.27
N ARG A 178 -11.51 -0.50 -11.02
CA ARG A 178 -12.52 -0.31 -9.97
C ARG A 178 -13.73 -1.23 -10.11
N GLN A 179 -14.17 -1.48 -11.35
CA GLN A 179 -15.34 -2.34 -11.59
C GLN A 179 -14.98 -3.80 -11.29
N ALA A 180 -13.78 -4.25 -11.67
CA ALA A 180 -13.31 -5.59 -11.37
C ALA A 180 -13.20 -5.86 -9.85
N ILE A 181 -12.92 -4.86 -9.02
CA ILE A 181 -12.94 -5.01 -7.55
C ILE A 181 -14.36 -5.29 -7.07
N VAL A 182 -15.33 -4.52 -7.55
CA VAL A 182 -16.75 -4.68 -7.21
C VAL A 182 -17.28 -6.03 -7.69
N ASP A 183 -16.97 -6.40 -8.93
CA ASP A 183 -17.40 -7.65 -9.54
C ASP A 183 -16.80 -8.86 -8.80
N ALA A 184 -15.50 -8.82 -8.48
CA ALA A 184 -14.84 -9.88 -7.71
C ALA A 184 -15.50 -10.09 -6.33
N GLY A 185 -15.82 -9.00 -5.62
CA GLY A 185 -16.56 -9.08 -4.35
C GLY A 185 -17.96 -9.68 -4.52
N ALA A 186 -18.67 -9.34 -5.61
CA ALA A 186 -19.98 -9.91 -5.92
C ALA A 186 -19.91 -11.41 -6.30
N ASP A 187 -18.81 -11.83 -6.91
CA ASP A 187 -18.52 -13.22 -7.28
C ASP A 187 -17.98 -14.06 -6.12
N GLY A 188 -17.89 -13.48 -4.92
CA GLY A 188 -17.47 -14.18 -3.69
C GLY A 188 -15.96 -14.30 -3.53
N GLU A 189 -15.18 -13.45 -4.20
CA GLU A 189 -13.77 -13.28 -3.88
C GLU A 189 -13.61 -12.31 -2.70
N ASP A 190 -12.84 -12.73 -1.71
CA ASP A 190 -12.62 -11.93 -0.50
C ASP A 190 -11.43 -10.98 -0.66
N PHE A 191 -11.53 -9.81 -0.03
CA PHE A 191 -10.43 -8.88 0.20
C PHE A 191 -10.06 -8.91 1.68
N ILE A 192 -8.82 -8.57 2.01
CA ILE A 192 -8.30 -8.71 3.38
C ILE A 192 -9.16 -7.98 4.43
N SER A 193 -9.81 -6.86 4.06
CA SER A 193 -10.83 -6.18 4.86
C SER A 193 -11.62 -5.14 4.04
N GLU A 194 -12.77 -4.68 4.54
CA GLU A 194 -13.51 -3.55 3.96
C GLU A 194 -12.66 -2.26 3.92
N GLN A 195 -11.88 -2.04 4.98
CA GLN A 195 -10.94 -0.93 5.07
C GLN A 195 -9.86 -1.00 3.99
N ALA A 196 -9.35 -2.20 3.69
CA ALA A 196 -8.40 -2.36 2.59
C ALA A 196 -9.03 -1.97 1.24
N VAL A 197 -10.30 -2.33 0.99
CA VAL A 197 -11.01 -1.91 -0.24
C VAL A 197 -11.14 -0.39 -0.32
N SER A 198 -11.43 0.29 0.81
CA SER A 198 -11.45 1.75 0.87
C SER A 198 -10.08 2.36 0.56
N ILE A 199 -8.97 1.78 1.07
CA ILE A 199 -7.60 2.18 0.71
C ILE A 199 -7.36 2.07 -0.80
N LEU A 200 -7.84 1.00 -1.47
CA LEU A 200 -7.70 0.86 -2.93
C LEU A 200 -8.39 2.03 -3.65
N GLU A 201 -9.62 2.35 -3.25
CA GLU A 201 -10.41 3.45 -3.80
C GLU A 201 -9.69 4.80 -3.64
N ARG A 202 -9.12 5.06 -2.46
CA ARG A 202 -8.29 6.26 -2.21
C ARG A 202 -7.03 6.28 -3.05
N GLY A 203 -6.39 5.12 -3.23
CA GLY A 203 -5.25 4.98 -4.12
C GLY A 203 -5.58 5.37 -5.56
N PHE A 204 -6.75 4.94 -6.08
CA PHE A 204 -7.22 5.36 -7.39
C PHE A 204 -7.40 6.89 -7.46
N GLU A 205 -8.02 7.50 -6.44
CA GLU A 205 -8.18 8.95 -6.37
C GLU A 205 -6.82 9.67 -6.46
N GLU A 206 -5.81 9.23 -5.69
CA GLU A 206 -4.47 9.82 -5.73
C GLU A 206 -3.75 9.60 -7.07
N PHE A 207 -3.87 8.41 -7.65
CA PHE A 207 -3.27 8.08 -8.93
C PHE A 207 -3.86 8.92 -10.07
N GLU A 208 -5.17 9.16 -10.05
CA GLU A 208 -5.87 9.88 -11.11
C GLU A 208 -5.79 11.40 -11.02
N LYS A 209 -5.57 11.98 -9.82
CA LYS A 209 -5.38 13.43 -9.63
C LYS A 209 -4.32 14.03 -10.56
N LYS A 210 -3.23 13.30 -10.83
CA LYS A 210 -2.13 13.76 -11.70
C LYS A 210 -2.51 13.88 -13.19
N LYS A 211 -3.66 13.34 -13.60
CA LYS A 211 -4.19 13.47 -14.97
C LYS A 211 -4.77 14.86 -15.25
N LEU A 212 -5.20 15.59 -14.21
CA LEU A 212 -5.82 16.92 -14.36
C LEU A 212 -4.79 18.06 -14.42
N GLU A 213 -3.64 17.93 -13.77
CA GLU A 213 -2.61 18.98 -13.77
C GLU A 213 -1.87 19.09 -15.12
N HIS A 214 -1.76 17.99 -15.87
CA HIS A 214 -1.14 17.99 -17.20
C HIS A 214 -2.10 18.40 -18.32
N ALA A 215 -3.42 18.34 -18.11
CA ALA A 215 -4.42 18.78 -19.08
C ALA A 215 -4.71 20.30 -19.01
N GLY A 216 -4.35 20.97 -17.90
CA GLY A 216 -4.60 22.40 -17.66
C GLY A 216 -3.51 23.35 -18.15
N ASN A 217 -2.30 22.87 -18.48
CA ASN A 217 -1.19 23.70 -18.97
C ASN A 217 -1.12 23.79 -20.52
N GLY A 218 -2.21 23.43 -21.21
CA GLY A 218 -2.31 23.40 -22.67
C GLY A 218 -3.31 24.39 -23.27
N MET A 219 -3.70 25.45 -22.56
CA MET A 219 -4.49 26.57 -23.09
C MET A 219 -3.81 27.91 -22.86
#